data_AF-A0A8J2ZBV4-F1
#
_entry.id   AF-A0A8J2ZBV4-F1
#
_cell.length_a   1.000
_cell.length_b   1.000
_cell.length_c   1.000
_cell.angle_alpha   90.00
_cell.angle_beta   90.00
_cell.angle_gamma   90.00
#
_symmetry.space_group_name_H-M   'P 1'
#
loop_
_entity.id
_entity.type
_entity.pdbx_description
1 polymer ?
#
loop_
_entity_poly.entity_id
_entity_poly.type
_entity_poly.pdbx_seq_one_letter_code
_entity_poly.pdbx_strand_id
1 'polypeptide(L)'
;MPGGKPPAAGEAGTAPALVQEARMPISAAARPRLAVRLGAAALLGLAAACAPPTTNTTVGVGAMGVQGYATYGTIVQMRPVRMAGTRSGAGAAIGAGAGGLVGSTIGQGWRERTVAGVGGALIGGLAGAAIEEGATGGVGYEFIIQEDGRPTPITVNQTNEEGLRPGERVVITRTDRVRIARAVGAPPPPAYGYGAAVK
;
A
#
# COMPACT_ATOMS: atom_id res chain seq x y z
N MET A 1 -42.99 -22.20 82.05
CA MET A 1 -41.54 -21.91 82.08
C MET A 1 -41.30 -20.58 81.38
N PRO A 2 -40.36 -19.75 81.88
CA PRO A 2 -40.60 -18.34 82.17
C PRO A 2 -39.99 -17.37 81.14
N GLY A 3 -40.33 -16.10 81.30
CA GLY A 3 -39.50 -14.97 80.87
C GLY A 3 -40.03 -14.26 79.63
N GLY A 4 -40.15 -12.95 79.58
CA GLY A 4 -39.69 -11.93 80.50
C GLY A 4 -40.08 -10.57 79.92
N LYS A 5 -40.48 -9.71 80.85
CA LYS A 5 -40.72 -8.26 80.86
C LYS A 5 -40.39 -7.39 79.61
N PRO A 6 -41.19 -6.33 79.35
CA PRO A 6 -41.19 -5.46 78.17
C PRO A 6 -40.42 -4.13 78.48
N PRO A 7 -40.80 -2.94 77.96
CA PRO A 7 -41.00 -2.42 76.60
C PRO A 7 -40.08 -1.19 76.32
N ALA A 8 -40.40 -0.42 75.27
CA ALA A 8 -40.09 1.00 75.05
C ALA A 8 -38.77 1.26 74.29
N ALA A 9 -38.64 2.26 73.41
CA ALA A 9 -39.43 3.46 73.16
C ALA A 9 -39.07 4.03 71.77
N GLY A 10 -39.88 4.99 71.29
CA GLY A 10 -39.55 5.96 70.25
C GLY A 10 -40.19 5.64 68.90
N GLU A 11 -41.35 6.19 68.49
CA GLU A 11 -41.57 7.61 68.11
C GLU A 11 -40.42 8.16 67.24
N ALA A 12 -40.59 8.83 66.13
CA ALA A 12 -41.70 9.28 65.28
C ALA A 12 -41.01 9.54 63.91
N GLY A 13 -41.62 9.35 62.75
CA GLY A 13 -42.63 10.25 62.24
C GLY A 13 -42.38 10.50 60.75
N THR A 14 -43.48 10.53 60.01
CA THR A 14 -43.78 11.56 59.01
C THR A 14 -43.05 11.53 57.65
N ALA A 15 -43.80 10.94 56.70
CA ALA A 15 -44.22 11.52 55.42
C ALA A 15 -43.40 11.22 54.13
N PRO A 16 -44.10 11.16 52.98
CA PRO A 16 -43.61 10.59 51.74
C PRO A 16 -42.96 11.65 50.85
N ALA A 17 -41.89 11.30 50.13
CA ALA A 17 -41.33 12.11 49.06
C ALA A 17 -41.40 11.28 47.76
N LEU A 18 -42.34 11.57 46.87
CA LEU A 18 -42.19 12.51 45.74
C LEU A 18 -41.22 11.99 44.66
N VAL A 19 -41.86 11.55 43.58
CA VAL A 19 -41.46 11.65 42.16
C VAL A 19 -40.38 12.71 41.93
N GLN A 20 -39.23 12.31 41.39
CA GLN A 20 -38.38 13.24 40.63
C GLN A 20 -37.58 12.48 39.55
N GLU A 21 -38.11 12.59 38.33
CA GLU A 21 -37.43 12.39 37.06
C GLU A 21 -35.93 12.76 37.12
N ALA A 22 -35.06 11.76 37.06
CA ALA A 22 -33.64 11.98 36.78
C ALA A 22 -33.49 12.28 35.28
N ARG A 23 -33.73 13.57 34.98
CA ARG A 23 -33.43 14.24 33.72
C ARG A 23 -32.14 13.70 33.11
N MET A 24 -32.23 13.14 31.90
CA MET A 24 -31.12 12.99 30.98
C MET A 24 -30.48 14.38 30.75
N PRO A 25 -29.21 14.63 31.13
CA PRO A 25 -28.50 15.78 30.60
C PRO A 25 -28.10 15.42 29.16
N ILE A 26 -28.98 15.77 28.22
CA ILE A 26 -28.60 16.04 26.84
C ILE A 26 -27.65 17.25 26.90
N SER A 27 -26.34 17.02 26.96
CA SER A 27 -25.29 17.95 26.45
C SER A 27 -23.90 17.52 26.92
N ALA A 28 -23.32 16.52 26.27
CA ALA A 28 -21.90 16.56 25.98
C ALA A 28 -21.77 16.86 24.49
N ALA A 29 -21.89 18.14 24.15
CA ALA A 29 -21.60 18.65 22.82
C ALA A 29 -20.13 18.34 22.51
N ALA A 30 -19.88 17.15 21.93
CA ALA A 30 -18.63 16.80 21.31
C ALA A 30 -18.33 17.92 20.30
N ARG A 31 -17.32 18.73 20.59
CA ARG A 31 -17.01 19.97 19.86
C ARG A 31 -16.85 19.62 18.37
N PRO A 32 -17.82 19.97 17.49
CA PRO A 32 -17.85 19.47 16.10
C PRO A 32 -16.67 19.99 15.29
N ARG A 33 -15.99 21.03 15.78
CA ARG A 33 -14.82 21.66 15.15
C ARG A 33 -13.56 20.79 15.16
N LEU A 34 -13.44 19.81 16.06
CA LEU A 34 -12.27 18.92 16.12
C LEU A 34 -12.39 17.73 15.15
N ALA A 35 -13.58 17.13 15.06
CA ALA A 35 -13.88 16.05 14.12
C ALA A 35 -13.81 16.51 12.66
N VAL A 36 -14.26 17.74 12.36
CA VAL A 36 -14.21 18.31 11.01
C VAL A 36 -12.76 18.61 10.55
N ARG A 37 -11.86 18.99 11.46
CA ARG A 37 -10.44 19.25 11.13
C ARG A 37 -9.62 17.97 10.91
N LEU A 38 -9.93 16.89 11.64
CA LEU A 38 -9.33 15.57 11.41
C LEU A 38 -9.81 14.93 10.09
N GLY A 39 -11.08 15.12 9.72
CA GLY A 39 -11.61 14.65 8.44
C GLY A 39 -10.99 15.35 7.22
N ALA A 40 -10.75 16.66 7.29
CA ALA A 40 -10.14 17.42 6.19
C ALA A 40 -8.67 17.06 5.94
N ALA A 41 -7.89 16.73 6.99
CA ALA A 41 -6.50 16.28 6.84
C ALA A 41 -6.38 14.86 6.26
N ALA A 42 -7.32 13.97 6.60
CA ALA A 42 -7.40 12.63 6.01
C ALA A 42 -7.74 12.68 4.51
N LEU A 43 -8.63 13.59 4.09
CA LEU A 43 -8.99 13.80 2.69
C LEU A 43 -7.86 14.41 1.85
N LEU A 44 -6.99 15.25 2.42
CA LEU A 44 -5.82 15.80 1.71
C LEU A 44 -4.70 14.76 1.49
N GLY A 45 -4.59 13.74 2.34
CA GLY A 45 -3.54 12.71 2.24
C GLY A 45 -3.75 11.72 1.09
N LEU A 46 -5.00 11.47 0.68
CA LEU A 46 -5.30 10.55 -0.43
C LEU A 46 -4.86 11.07 -1.80
N ALA A 47 -4.56 12.37 -1.94
CA ALA A 47 -4.20 12.97 -3.21
C ALA A 47 -2.78 12.58 -3.71
N ALA A 48 -1.88 12.11 -2.83
CA ALA A 48 -0.49 11.82 -3.20
C ALA A 48 -0.26 10.41 -3.78
N ALA A 49 -1.26 9.52 -3.73
CA ALA A 49 -1.09 8.11 -4.09
C ALA A 49 -1.49 7.76 -5.54
N CYS A 50 -1.98 8.71 -6.34
CA CYS A 50 -2.51 8.42 -7.68
C CYS A 50 -1.46 8.49 -8.80
N ALA A 51 -0.17 8.29 -8.50
CA ALA A 51 0.83 8.21 -9.56
C ALA A 51 0.69 6.86 -10.29
N PRO A 52 0.45 6.85 -11.61
CA PRO A 52 0.36 5.59 -12.35
C PRO A 52 1.72 4.86 -12.30
N PRO A 53 1.72 3.53 -12.15
CA PRO A 53 2.96 2.76 -12.20
C PRO A 53 3.61 2.96 -13.58
N THR A 54 4.92 3.24 -13.60
CA THR A 54 5.66 3.25 -14.87
C THR A 54 5.91 1.81 -15.31
N THR A 55 5.38 1.44 -16.46
CA THR A 55 5.48 0.09 -17.02
C THR A 55 6.22 0.09 -18.36
N ASN A 56 6.24 -1.05 -19.05
CA ASN A 56 6.79 -1.13 -20.41
C ASN A 56 6.08 -0.17 -21.39
N THR A 57 4.79 0.12 -21.16
CA THR A 57 3.88 0.90 -22.01
C THR A 57 3.58 2.28 -21.43
N THR A 58 3.74 2.46 -20.11
CA THR A 58 3.46 3.73 -19.42
C THR A 58 4.75 4.46 -19.02
N VAL A 59 4.97 5.66 -19.57
CA VAL A 59 6.17 6.47 -19.33
C VAL A 59 5.84 7.71 -18.53
N GLY A 60 6.67 8.04 -17.55
CA GLY A 60 6.52 9.28 -16.78
C GLY A 60 6.87 10.52 -17.59
N VAL A 61 6.22 11.64 -17.28
CA VAL A 61 6.43 12.94 -17.96
C VAL A 61 7.89 13.41 -17.92
N GLY A 62 8.67 13.02 -16.91
CA GLY A 62 10.09 13.36 -16.79
C GLY A 62 11.00 12.67 -17.82
N ALA A 63 10.51 11.64 -18.52
CA ALA A 63 11.25 10.97 -19.60
C ALA A 63 10.84 11.47 -21.00
N MET A 64 9.98 12.48 -21.08
CA MET A 64 9.58 13.09 -22.36
C MET A 64 10.72 13.92 -22.94
N GLY A 65 10.99 13.76 -24.24
CA GLY A 65 12.04 14.49 -24.94
C GLY A 65 13.47 13.93 -24.75
N VAL A 66 13.63 12.81 -24.05
CA VAL A 66 14.93 12.12 -23.93
C VAL A 66 15.26 11.43 -25.25
N GLN A 67 16.40 11.77 -25.85
CA GLN A 67 16.92 11.05 -27.01
C GLN A 67 17.46 9.68 -26.57
N GLY A 68 17.09 8.64 -27.31
CA GLY A 68 17.61 7.29 -27.13
C GLY A 68 17.89 6.62 -28.47
N TYR A 69 18.42 5.41 -28.42
CA TYR A 69 18.61 4.56 -29.60
C TYR A 69 17.75 3.31 -29.50
N ALA A 70 17.30 2.83 -30.66
CA ALA A 70 16.49 1.63 -30.79
C ALA A 70 17.24 0.59 -31.61
N THR A 71 17.24 -0.66 -31.14
CA THR A 71 17.82 -1.81 -31.82
C THR A 71 16.78 -2.92 -31.93
N TYR A 72 16.98 -3.86 -32.84
CA TYR A 72 16.10 -5.01 -32.99
C TYR A 72 16.73 -6.26 -32.37
N GLY A 73 15.88 -7.19 -31.96
CA GLY A 73 16.31 -8.49 -31.45
C GLY A 73 15.16 -9.48 -31.40
N THR A 74 15.48 -10.70 -30.98
CA THR A 74 14.51 -11.80 -30.87
C THR A 74 14.55 -12.36 -29.45
N ILE A 75 13.38 -12.59 -28.84
CA ILE A 75 13.30 -13.20 -27.52
C ILE A 75 13.74 -14.65 -27.62
N VAL A 76 14.84 -15.02 -26.98
CA VAL A 76 15.35 -16.39 -26.93
C VAL A 76 14.66 -17.18 -25.83
N GLN A 77 14.52 -16.56 -24.66
CA GLN A 77 13.96 -17.20 -23.49
C GLN A 77 13.25 -16.16 -22.62
N MET A 78 12.22 -16.62 -21.90
CA MET A 78 11.49 -15.84 -20.92
C MET A 78 11.37 -16.65 -19.63
N ARG A 79 11.66 -16.02 -18.48
CA ARG A 79 11.51 -16.64 -17.16
C ARG A 79 10.63 -15.77 -16.26
N PRO A 80 9.61 -16.31 -15.59
CA PRO A 80 8.86 -15.53 -14.61
C PRO A 80 9.76 -15.15 -13.42
N VAL A 81 9.70 -13.89 -13.00
CA VAL A 81 10.42 -13.38 -11.84
C VAL A 81 9.47 -12.57 -10.96
N ARG A 82 9.70 -12.60 -9.64
CA ARG A 82 8.97 -11.74 -8.70
C ARG A 82 9.74 -10.43 -8.57
N MET A 83 9.06 -9.32 -8.82
CA MET A 83 9.60 -7.99 -8.52
C MET A 83 9.36 -7.71 -7.04
N ALA A 84 10.44 -7.40 -6.33
CA ALA A 84 10.35 -6.93 -4.96
C ALA A 84 9.62 -5.58 -4.94
N GLY A 85 8.72 -5.41 -3.98
CA GLY A 85 8.07 -4.14 -3.76
C GLY A 85 9.04 -3.05 -3.33
N THR A 86 8.57 -1.82 -3.46
CA THR A 86 9.22 -0.62 -2.97
C THR A 86 9.22 -0.61 -1.44
N ARG A 87 10.36 -0.23 -0.87
CA ARG A 87 10.53 0.01 0.57
C ARG A 87 11.03 1.44 0.78
N SER A 88 10.21 2.43 0.41
CA SER A 88 10.51 3.85 0.62
C SER A 88 10.30 4.27 2.07
N GLY A 89 9.47 3.53 2.81
CA GLY A 89 9.09 3.83 4.19
C GLY A 89 7.91 4.81 4.28
N ALA A 90 7.36 5.26 3.15
CA ALA A 90 6.18 6.11 3.13
C ALA A 90 4.97 5.39 3.77
N GLY A 91 4.75 4.12 3.44
CA GLY A 91 3.70 3.31 4.05
C GLY A 91 3.92 3.15 5.55
N ALA A 92 5.16 2.95 5.97
CA ALA A 92 5.52 2.84 7.38
C ALA A 92 5.25 4.14 8.16
N ALA A 93 5.65 5.29 7.61
CA ALA A 93 5.44 6.59 8.23
C ALA A 93 3.95 6.95 8.33
N ILE A 94 3.20 6.75 7.25
CA ILE A 94 1.75 7.02 7.20
C ILE A 94 1.02 6.08 8.18
N GLY A 95 1.33 4.79 8.12
CA GLY A 95 0.74 3.78 8.99
C GLY A 95 1.05 4.02 10.46
N ALA A 96 2.29 4.43 10.79
CA ALA A 96 2.67 4.77 12.16
C ALA A 96 1.98 6.03 12.67
N GLY A 97 1.87 7.07 11.84
CA GLY A 97 1.13 8.27 12.20
C GLY A 97 -0.34 7.98 12.48
N ALA A 98 -1.01 7.26 11.56
CA ALA A 98 -2.42 6.90 11.72
C ALA A 98 -2.65 5.97 12.92
N GLY A 99 -1.84 4.92 13.05
CA GLY A 99 -1.91 3.96 14.15
C GLY A 99 -1.62 4.61 15.50
N GLY A 100 -0.69 5.56 15.55
CA GLY A 100 -0.38 6.30 16.78
C GLY A 100 -1.50 7.25 17.21
N LEU A 101 -2.10 7.97 16.26
CA LEU A 101 -3.24 8.84 16.53
C LEU A 101 -4.43 8.03 17.05
N VAL A 102 -4.80 6.95 16.36
CA VAL A 102 -5.92 6.09 16.79
C VAL A 102 -5.61 5.40 18.12
N GLY A 103 -4.41 4.82 18.25
CA GLY A 103 -3.97 4.15 19.48
C GLY A 103 -3.99 5.08 20.69
N SER A 104 -3.60 6.35 20.51
CA SER A 104 -3.58 7.34 21.60
C SER A 104 -4.96 7.73 22.15
N THR A 105 -6.04 7.35 21.48
CA THR A 105 -7.41 7.55 21.98
C THR A 105 -7.86 6.45 22.94
N ILE A 106 -7.14 5.33 22.98
CA ILE A 106 -7.43 4.20 23.86
C ILE A 106 -6.83 4.50 25.24
N GLY A 107 -7.67 4.49 26.27
CA GLY A 107 -7.26 4.70 27.65
C GLY A 107 -7.77 6.01 28.27
N GLN A 108 -7.93 5.99 29.60
CA GLN A 108 -8.52 7.11 30.34
C GLN A 108 -7.48 8.14 30.79
N GLY A 109 -6.22 7.73 31.02
CA GLY A 109 -5.12 8.60 31.46
C GLY A 109 -4.00 8.79 30.43
N TRP A 110 -3.09 9.72 30.72
CA TRP A 110 -2.04 10.14 29.79
C TRP A 110 -0.99 9.04 29.53
N ARG A 111 -0.71 8.21 30.53
CA ARG A 111 0.26 7.11 30.42
C ARG A 111 -0.30 6.00 29.53
N GLU A 112 -1.55 5.63 29.76
CA GLU A 112 -2.25 4.59 29.01
C GLU A 112 -2.37 4.99 27.53
N ARG A 113 -2.74 6.25 27.26
CA ARG A 113 -2.80 6.80 25.90
C ARG A 113 -1.45 6.87 25.21
N THR A 114 -0.38 7.20 25.94
CA THR A 114 0.97 7.24 25.37
C THR A 114 1.43 5.83 24.98
N VAL A 115 1.27 4.85 25.86
CA VAL A 115 1.61 3.46 25.58
C VAL A 115 0.78 2.90 24.43
N ALA A 116 -0.53 3.15 24.43
CA ALA A 116 -1.42 2.72 23.36
C ALA A 116 -1.09 3.42 22.03
N GLY A 117 -0.71 4.69 22.06
CA GLY A 117 -0.25 5.43 20.88
C GLY A 117 1.05 4.86 20.30
N VAL A 118 2.06 4.60 21.13
CA VAL A 118 3.31 3.99 20.65
C VAL A 118 3.05 2.58 20.09
N GLY A 119 2.25 1.77 20.79
CA GLY A 119 1.86 0.44 20.31
C GLY A 119 1.12 0.50 18.97
N GLY A 120 0.15 1.41 18.85
CA GLY A 120 -0.59 1.65 17.61
C GLY A 120 0.31 2.13 16.47
N ALA A 121 1.29 3.00 16.75
CA ALA A 121 2.24 3.47 15.76
C ALA A 121 3.16 2.36 15.25
N LEU A 122 3.65 1.48 16.12
CA LEU A 122 4.48 0.35 15.70
C LEU A 122 3.69 -0.63 14.82
N ILE A 123 2.50 -1.03 15.27
CA ILE A 123 1.63 -1.94 14.51
C ILE A 123 1.23 -1.30 13.17
N GLY A 124 0.79 -0.05 13.20
CA GLY A 124 0.40 0.70 12.00
C GLY A 124 1.56 0.87 11.03
N GLY A 125 2.76 1.15 11.52
CA GLY A 125 3.95 1.30 10.68
C GLY A 125 4.39 -0.01 10.00
N LEU A 126 4.39 -1.12 10.74
CA LEU A 126 4.70 -2.43 10.16
C LEU A 126 3.64 -2.85 9.12
N ALA A 127 2.37 -2.65 9.43
CA ALA A 127 1.28 -2.92 8.49
C ALA A 127 1.39 -2.04 7.25
N GLY A 128 1.66 -0.74 7.41
CA GLY A 128 1.82 0.19 6.32
C GLY A 128 3.03 -0.13 5.43
N ALA A 129 4.16 -0.55 6.01
CA ALA A 129 5.33 -1.01 5.26
C ALA A 129 5.02 -2.26 4.43
N ALA A 130 4.33 -3.23 5.02
CA ALA A 130 3.93 -4.46 4.34
C ALA A 130 2.93 -4.20 3.21
N ILE A 131 2.00 -3.24 3.40
CA ILE A 131 1.09 -2.79 2.36
C ILE A 131 1.86 -2.10 1.23
N GLU A 132 2.82 -1.24 1.53
CA GLU A 132 3.66 -0.58 0.51
C GLU A 132 4.42 -1.61 -0.33
N GLU A 133 5.12 -2.55 0.33
CA GLU A 133 5.87 -3.60 -0.33
C GLU A 133 4.95 -4.53 -1.14
N GLY A 134 3.79 -4.89 -0.60
CA GLY A 134 2.82 -5.74 -1.30
C GLY A 134 2.16 -5.05 -2.50
N ALA A 135 1.79 -3.77 -2.36
CA ALA A 135 1.08 -3.01 -3.38
C ALA A 135 1.97 -2.57 -4.55
N THR A 136 3.26 -2.39 -4.29
CA THR A 136 4.24 -2.00 -5.32
C THR A 136 5.05 -3.18 -5.84
N GLY A 137 4.94 -4.35 -5.20
CA GLY A 137 5.46 -5.61 -5.72
C GLY A 137 4.66 -6.10 -6.91
N GLY A 138 5.24 -7.01 -7.69
CA GLY A 138 4.57 -7.49 -8.90
C GLY A 138 5.19 -8.75 -9.50
N VAL A 139 4.48 -9.32 -10.47
CA VAL A 139 5.00 -10.39 -11.32
C VAL A 139 5.55 -9.77 -12.58
N GLY A 140 6.83 -10.04 -12.85
CA GLY A 140 7.51 -9.64 -14.07
C GLY A 140 8.08 -10.85 -14.79
N TYR A 141 8.71 -10.59 -15.92
CA TYR A 141 9.45 -11.57 -16.69
C TYR A 141 10.86 -11.06 -16.93
N GLU A 142 11.82 -11.97 -16.77
CA GLU A 142 13.16 -11.81 -17.29
C GLU A 142 13.16 -12.26 -18.76
N PHE A 143 13.39 -11.32 -19.66
CA PHE A 143 13.52 -11.56 -21.09
C PHE A 143 14.99 -11.66 -21.46
N ILE A 144 15.38 -12.80 -22.04
CA ILE A 144 16.69 -13.00 -22.64
C ILE A 144 16.52 -12.80 -24.13
N ILE A 145 17.17 -11.77 -24.68
CA ILE A 145 16.97 -11.30 -26.05
C ILE A 145 18.29 -11.38 -26.79
N GLN A 146 18.30 -12.03 -27.95
CA GLN A 146 19.42 -11.96 -28.87
C GLN A 146 19.26 -10.67 -29.68
N GLU A 147 20.13 -9.70 -29.42
CA GLU A 147 20.14 -8.42 -30.15
C GLU A 147 20.84 -8.58 -31.49
N ASP A 148 20.38 -7.81 -32.48
CA ASP A 148 20.90 -7.94 -33.82
C ASP A 148 22.37 -7.53 -33.93
N GLY A 149 23.16 -8.29 -34.68
CA GLY A 149 24.60 -8.03 -34.84
C GLY A 149 25.45 -8.17 -33.58
N ARG A 150 24.88 -8.66 -32.45
CA ARG A 150 25.63 -8.91 -31.22
C ARG A 150 25.73 -10.40 -30.94
N PRO A 151 26.89 -10.90 -30.46
CA PRO A 151 27.06 -12.31 -30.11
C PRO A 151 26.42 -12.66 -28.76
N THR A 152 26.37 -11.72 -27.82
CA THR A 152 25.87 -11.95 -26.46
C THR A 152 24.42 -11.51 -26.32
N PRO A 153 23.54 -12.36 -25.75
CA PRO A 153 22.17 -11.95 -25.44
C PRO A 153 22.14 -10.92 -24.30
N ILE A 154 21.10 -10.08 -24.30
CA ILE A 154 20.81 -9.13 -23.24
C ILE A 154 19.68 -9.63 -22.36
N THR A 155 19.69 -9.22 -21.10
CA THR A 155 18.65 -9.56 -20.13
C THR A 155 17.89 -8.31 -19.73
N VAL A 156 16.56 -8.34 -19.81
CA VAL A 156 15.69 -7.22 -19.43
C VAL A 156 14.55 -7.72 -18.54
N ASN A 157 14.38 -7.10 -17.38
CA ASN A 157 13.30 -7.42 -16.44
C ASN A 157 12.17 -6.40 -16.57
N GLN A 158 10.98 -6.84 -16.98
CA GLN A 158 9.80 -5.97 -17.09
C GLN A 158 8.50 -6.76 -17.00
N THR A 159 7.40 -6.05 -16.84
CA THR A 159 6.05 -6.60 -16.98
C THR A 159 5.76 -6.96 -18.45
N ASN A 160 4.80 -7.86 -18.68
CA ASN A 160 4.49 -8.37 -20.03
C ASN A 160 3.05 -8.07 -20.44
N GLU A 161 2.71 -6.79 -20.53
CA GLU A 161 1.40 -6.29 -20.93
C GLU A 161 1.09 -6.57 -22.40
N GLU A 162 2.13 -6.62 -23.25
CA GLU A 162 2.01 -6.89 -24.69
C GLU A 162 1.88 -8.40 -25.00
N GLY A 163 2.01 -9.27 -23.99
CA GLY A 163 1.91 -10.72 -24.18
C GLY A 163 3.02 -11.30 -25.06
N LEU A 164 4.22 -10.72 -24.99
CA LEU A 164 5.41 -11.14 -25.72
C LEU A 164 5.79 -12.59 -25.39
N ARG A 165 6.26 -13.32 -26.39
CA ARG A 165 6.62 -14.74 -26.29
C ARG A 165 8.03 -15.00 -26.85
N PRO A 166 8.70 -16.07 -26.38
CA PRO A 166 9.91 -16.57 -27.05
C PRO A 166 9.69 -16.78 -28.55
N GLY A 167 10.66 -16.39 -29.36
CA GLY A 167 10.59 -16.37 -30.82
C GLY A 167 10.02 -15.08 -31.43
N GLU A 168 9.41 -14.19 -30.64
CA GLU A 168 8.92 -12.91 -31.16
C GLU A 168 10.04 -11.90 -31.40
N ARG A 169 9.82 -11.08 -32.43
CA ARG A 169 10.68 -9.95 -32.79
C ARG A 169 10.35 -8.75 -31.92
N VAL A 170 11.37 -8.16 -31.30
CA VAL A 170 11.23 -7.02 -30.41
C VAL A 170 12.12 -5.87 -30.82
N VAL A 171 11.65 -4.65 -30.56
CA VAL A 171 12.46 -3.45 -30.59
C VAL A 171 12.88 -3.16 -29.15
N ILE A 172 14.17 -2.92 -28.96
CA ILE A 172 14.80 -2.59 -27.70
C ILE A 172 15.10 -1.11 -27.74
N THR A 173 14.37 -0.33 -26.96
CA THR A 173 14.56 1.13 -26.85
C THR A 173 15.40 1.42 -25.61
N ARG A 174 16.52 2.11 -25.80
CA ARG A 174 17.42 2.54 -24.73
C ARG A 174 17.39 4.07 -24.60
N THR A 175 16.65 4.54 -23.59
CA THR A 175 16.56 5.96 -23.17
C THR A 175 17.14 6.10 -21.76
N ASP A 176 16.37 6.68 -20.81
CA ASP A 176 16.60 6.64 -19.37
C ASP A 176 16.54 5.21 -18.79
N ARG A 177 15.78 4.33 -19.44
CA ARG A 177 15.62 2.91 -19.09
C ARG A 177 15.51 2.06 -20.35
N VAL A 178 15.80 0.77 -20.22
CA VAL A 178 15.59 -0.20 -21.31
C VAL A 178 14.12 -0.59 -21.35
N ARG A 179 13.50 -0.50 -22.53
CA ARG A 179 12.12 -0.95 -22.79
C ARG A 179 12.11 -1.87 -23.99
N ILE A 180 11.23 -2.88 -23.96
CA ILE A 180 11.00 -3.72 -25.13
C ILE A 180 9.54 -3.62 -25.54
N ALA A 181 9.31 -3.63 -26.85
CA ALA A 181 7.99 -3.67 -27.44
C ALA A 181 8.03 -4.60 -28.67
N ARG A 182 6.87 -5.09 -29.09
CA ARG A 182 6.77 -5.87 -30.33
C ARG A 182 7.21 -5.03 -31.52
N ALA A 183 8.09 -5.59 -32.34
CA ALA A 183 8.59 -4.91 -33.53
C ALA A 183 7.63 -5.10 -34.71
N VAL A 184 6.66 -4.19 -34.87
CA VAL A 184 5.72 -4.21 -36.01
C VAL A 184 6.44 -3.75 -37.27
N GLY A 185 6.62 -4.64 -38.25
CA GLY A 185 7.28 -4.31 -39.53
C GLY A 185 8.81 -4.31 -39.50
N ALA A 186 9.43 -4.92 -38.49
CA ALA A 186 10.89 -5.03 -38.43
C ALA A 186 11.47 -5.93 -39.54
N PRO A 187 12.71 -5.65 -40.00
CA PRO A 187 13.41 -6.55 -40.91
C PRO A 187 13.52 -7.94 -40.30
N PRO A 188 13.43 -9.00 -41.13
CA PRO A 188 13.53 -10.37 -40.65
C PRO A 188 14.84 -10.54 -39.86
N PRO A 189 14.84 -11.37 -38.80
CA PRO A 189 16.05 -11.65 -38.06
C PRO A 189 17.13 -12.12 -39.05
N PRO A 190 18.36 -11.60 -38.96
CA PRO A 190 19.44 -12.18 -39.75
C PRO A 190 19.56 -13.66 -39.37
N ALA A 191 19.94 -14.50 -40.33
CA ALA A 191 19.99 -15.94 -40.13
C ALA A 191 20.99 -16.29 -39.02
N TYR A 192 20.49 -16.42 -37.80
CA TYR A 192 21.27 -16.86 -36.66
C TYR A 192 21.35 -18.38 -36.76
N GLY A 193 22.56 -18.88 -37.00
CA GLY A 193 22.86 -20.30 -36.92
C GLY A 193 22.74 -20.81 -35.48
N TYR A 194 21.52 -20.99 -35.00
CA TYR A 194 21.17 -22.01 -34.01
C TYR A 194 20.50 -23.12 -34.82
N GLY A 195 21.17 -24.29 -34.92
CA GLY A 195 20.88 -25.35 -35.89
C GLY A 195 19.39 -25.66 -36.09
N ALA A 196 18.94 -25.96 -37.31
CA ALA A 196 19.15 -27.30 -37.87
C ALA A 196 19.22 -28.37 -36.76
N ALA A 197 18.04 -28.80 -36.26
CA ALA A 197 17.70 -30.14 -35.78
C ALA A 197 16.68 -30.09 -34.63
N VAL A 198 15.40 -30.32 -34.94
CA VAL A 198 14.56 -31.30 -34.22
C VAL A 198 13.58 -31.89 -35.24
N LYS A 199 13.92 -33.05 -35.79
CA LYS A 199 12.96 -34.00 -36.35
C LYS A 199 13.37 -35.38 -35.87
#